data_AF-A0A6B3GNW1-F1
#
_entry.id   AF-A0A6B3GNW1-F1
#
_cell.length_a   1.000
_cell.length_b   1.000
_cell.length_c   1.000
_cell.angle_alpha   90.00
_cell.angle_beta   90.00
_cell.angle_gamma   90.00
#
_symmetry.space_group_name_H-M   'P 1'
#
loop_
_entity.id
_entity.type
_entity.pdbx_description
1 polymer ?
#
loop_
_entity_poly.entity_id
_entity_poly.type
_entity_poly.pdbx_seq_one_letter_code
_entity_poly.pdbx_strand_id
1 'polypeptide(L)' 'PVPVVDARFVRTAHALGLQVHVWTVNEPERMAALLDLGVDGIMTDHIETLRTVLSERGAWS' A
#
# COMPACT_ATOMS: atom_id res chain seq x y z
N PRO A 1 -9.80 10.76 -13.52
CA PRO A 1 -9.39 10.73 -12.09
C PRO A 1 -7.91 11.13 -11.93
N VAL A 2 -7.60 11.96 -10.92
CA VAL A 2 -6.21 12.35 -10.60
C VAL A 2 -5.64 11.39 -9.57
N PRO A 3 -4.51 10.71 -9.83
CA PRO A 3 -3.87 9.85 -8.84
C PRO A 3 -3.28 10.70 -7.71
N VAL A 4 -3.70 10.42 -6.47
CA VAL A 4 -3.24 11.14 -5.27
C VAL A 4 -2.02 10.47 -4.65
N VAL A 5 -2.01 9.12 -4.61
CA VAL A 5 -0.89 8.34 -4.10
C VAL A 5 0.06 8.05 -5.24
N ASP A 6 1.14 8.84 -5.30
CA ASP A 6 2.27 8.65 -6.19
C ASP A 6 3.58 8.62 -5.38
N ALA A 7 4.70 8.30 -6.03
CA ALA A 7 5.98 8.19 -5.36
C ALA A 7 6.44 9.52 -4.72
N ARG A 8 6.06 10.68 -5.28
CA ARG A 8 6.42 11.98 -4.71
C ARG A 8 5.63 12.23 -3.44
N PHE A 9 4.32 11.94 -3.44
CA PHE A 9 3.45 12.04 -2.28
C PHE A 9 3.98 11.20 -1.12
N VAL A 10 4.26 9.91 -1.36
CA VAL A 10 4.74 8.99 -0.32
C VAL A 10 6.07 9.48 0.26
N ARG A 11 7.05 9.81 -0.59
CA ARG A 11 8.35 10.33 -0.13
C ARG A 11 8.22 11.61 0.68
N THR A 12 7.34 12.53 0.28
CA THR A 12 7.12 13.78 1.03
C THR A 12 6.47 13.50 2.38
N ALA A 13 5.49 12.61 2.47
CA ALA A 13 4.88 12.21 3.73
C ALA A 13 5.92 11.59 4.67
N HIS A 14 6.73 10.65 4.18
CA HIS A 14 7.80 10.02 4.96
C HIS A 14 8.87 11.01 5.41
N ALA A 15 9.25 11.99 4.56
CA ALA A 15 10.20 13.04 4.93
C ALA A 15 9.67 13.95 6.07
N LEU A 16 8.36 13.99 6.27
CA LEU A 16 7.69 14.67 7.38
C LEU A 16 7.43 13.74 8.57
N GLY A 17 7.87 12.48 8.53
CA GLY A 17 7.63 11.47 9.56
C GLY A 17 6.18 10.97 9.61
N LEU A 18 5.41 11.13 8.54
CA LEU A 18 4.01 10.71 8.45
C LEU A 18 3.88 9.35 7.75
N GLN A 19 2.95 8.52 8.23
CA GLN A 19 2.57 7.27 7.57
C GLN A 19 1.48 7.48 6.51
N VAL A 20 1.55 6.71 5.43
CA VAL A 20 0.59 6.71 4.33
C VAL A 20 -0.22 5.42 4.34
N HIS A 21 -1.51 5.58 4.65
CA HIS A 21 -2.49 4.50 4.70
C HIS A 21 -3.51 4.68 3.58
N VAL A 22 -3.84 3.60 2.84
CA VAL A 22 -4.75 3.66 1.69
C VAL A 22 -5.99 2.79 1.88
N TRP A 23 -7.14 3.35 1.49
CA TRP A 23 -8.48 2.73 1.55
C TRP A 23 -9.19 2.84 0.20
N THR A 24 -10.12 1.97 -0.17
CA THR A 24 -10.16 0.52 0.10
C THR A 24 -9.62 -0.14 -1.15
N VAL A 25 -8.66 -1.05 -1.02
CA VAL A 25 -8.00 -1.69 -2.16
C VAL A 25 -8.30 -3.18 -2.12
N ASN A 26 -8.93 -3.71 -3.17
CA ASN A 26 -9.39 -5.10 -3.20
C ASN A 26 -8.68 -5.95 -4.26
N GLU A 27 -7.99 -5.30 -5.22
CA GLU A 27 -7.26 -5.95 -6.31
C GLU A 27 -5.79 -6.22 -5.92
N PRO A 28 -5.29 -7.47 -6.03
CA PRO A 28 -3.94 -7.82 -5.60
C PRO A 28 -2.84 -7.10 -6.36
N GLU A 29 -3.01 -6.86 -7.67
CA GLU A 29 -2.06 -6.11 -8.49
C GLU A 29 -1.95 -4.65 -8.02
N ARG A 30 -3.08 -4.08 -7.57
CA ARG A 30 -3.10 -2.73 -7.05
C ARG A 30 -2.48 -2.65 -5.66
N MET A 31 -2.72 -3.65 -4.80
CA MET A 31 -2.05 -3.78 -3.51
C MET A 31 -0.53 -3.82 -3.71
N ALA A 32 -0.06 -4.69 -4.61
CA ALA A 32 1.35 -4.82 -4.96
C ALA A 32 1.95 -3.48 -5.40
N ALA A 33 1.33 -2.81 -6.36
CA ALA A 33 1.81 -1.53 -6.87
C ALA A 33 1.86 -0.43 -5.78
N LEU A 34 0.90 -0.40 -4.86
CA LEU A 34 0.88 0.57 -3.76
C LEU A 34 1.96 0.25 -2.72
N LEU A 35 2.17 -1.02 -2.40
CA LEU A 35 3.28 -1.45 -1.54
C LEU A 35 4.64 -1.11 -2.17
N ASP A 36 4.79 -1.26 -3.49
CA ASP A 36 6.01 -0.86 -4.22
C ASP A 36 6.24 0.66 -4.18
N LEU A 37 5.18 1.46 -4.09
CA LEU A 37 5.27 2.91 -3.86
C LEU A 37 5.69 3.26 -2.43
N GLY A 38 5.66 2.30 -1.51
CA GLY A 38 6.04 2.48 -0.11
C GLY A 38 4.89 2.91 0.79
N VAL A 39 3.63 2.62 0.47
CA VAL A 39 2.55 2.86 1.44
C VAL A 39 2.75 1.99 2.68
N ASP A 40 2.43 2.54 3.85
CA ASP A 40 2.65 1.90 5.14
C ASP A 40 1.52 0.93 5.52
N GLY A 41 0.34 1.10 4.93
CA GLY A 41 -0.73 0.13 5.13
C GLY A 41 -1.85 0.22 4.11
N ILE A 42 -2.49 -0.93 3.89
CA ILE A 42 -3.59 -1.14 2.97
C ILE A 42 -4.79 -1.61 3.78
N MET A 43 -5.91 -0.94 3.58
CA MET A 43 -7.19 -1.38 4.10
C MET A 43 -8.01 -1.97 2.96
N THR A 44 -8.54 -3.15 3.21
CA THR A 44 -9.15 -4.03 2.21
C THR A 44 -10.34 -4.76 2.81
N ASP A 45 -11.32 -5.09 1.98
CA ASP A 45 -12.38 -6.03 2.34
C ASP A 45 -11.89 -7.49 2.16
N HIS A 46 -10.79 -7.69 1.44
CA HIS A 46 -10.22 -8.99 1.07
C HIS A 46 -8.93 -9.29 1.84
N ILE A 47 -9.07 -9.51 3.16
CA ILE A 47 -7.92 -9.72 4.07
C ILE A 47 -7.05 -10.91 3.65
N GLU A 48 -7.66 -12.00 3.18
CA GLU A 48 -6.91 -13.18 2.73
C GLU A 48 -6.02 -12.88 1.52
N THR A 49 -6.52 -12.07 0.58
CA THR A 49 -5.77 -11.62 -0.60
C THR A 49 -4.57 -10.76 -0.17
N LEU A 50 -4.79 -9.79 0.71
CA LEU A 50 -3.70 -8.95 1.21
C LEU A 50 -2.65 -9.76 1.98
N ARG A 51 -3.07 -10.73 2.80
CA ARG A 51 -2.15 -11.66 3.49
C ARG A 51 -1.29 -12.42 2.49
N THR A 52 -1.86 -12.95 1.42
CA THR A 52 -1.09 -13.65 0.37
C THR A 52 -0.06 -12.72 -0.26
N VAL A 53 -0.46 -11.52 -0.66
CA VAL A 53 0.45 -10.51 -1.24
C VAL A 53 1.59 -10.16 -0.29
N LEU A 54 1.32 -9.95 1.00
CA LEU A 54 2.34 -9.65 2.01
C LEU A 54 3.27 -10.86 2.26
N SER A 55 2.72 -12.07 2.25
CA SER A 55 3.49 -13.31 2.44
C SER A 55 4.45 -13.57 1.28
N GLU A 56 4.00 -13.39 0.04
CA GLU A 56 4.85 -13.49 -1.17
C GLU A 56 5.99 -12.46 -1.17
N ARG A 57 5.79 -11.33 -0.48
CA ARG A 57 6.78 -10.26 -0.32
C ARG A 57 7.70 -10.46 0.89
N GLY A 58 7.50 -11.50 1.69
CA GLY A 58 8.25 -11.70 2.95
C GLY A 58 7.97 -10.63 4.01
N ALA A 59 6.87 -9.88 3.85
CA ALA A 59 6.42 -8.83 4.77
C ALA A 59 5.39 -9.35 5.78
N TRP A 60 5.19 -10.67 5.85
CA TRP A 60 4.27 -11.35 6.75
C TRP A 60 5.02 -12.48 7.46
N SER A 61 5.02 -12.46 8.80
CA SER A 61 5.69 -13.43 9.68
C SER A 61 4.75 -13.90 10.79
#